data_AF-A0A2J4G871-F1
#
_entry.id   AF-A0A2J4G871-F1
#
_cell.length_a   1.000
_cell.length_b   1.000
_cell.length_c   1.000
_cell.angle_alpha   90.00
_cell.angle_beta   90.00
_cell.angle_gamma   90.00
#
_symmetry.space_group_name_H-M   'P 1'
#
loop_
_entity.id
_entity.type
_entity.pdbx_description
1 polymer ?
#
loop_
_entity_poly.entity_id
_entity_poly.type
_entity_poly.pdbx_seq_one_letter_code
_entity_poly.pdbx_strand_id
1 'polypeptide(L)'
;MRCAVALVTMIVAWAILVQAQCPEPLDAKACEVILSIPGARLDTLKLTAVAQVRETAPGVYAYRSGFDERFAVILSLEALPATGKQYPVIRVQAVPEAQGVTDSDIKRVLGLELDRLTGKGIIQGVSEEERSALVATAHLGLAGWDRRLVFDGGAWRPFNESSLYTPQRGCLVQPVTDYSSLPVWPAEPAAGSLAFPVFAACAVVTALVAWRLLARRKS
;
A
#
# COMPACT_ATOMS: atom_id res chain seq x y z
N MET A 1 -15.44 -19.15 -49.05
CA MET A 1 -16.04 -17.90 -48.53
C MET A 1 -16.76 -18.07 -47.19
N ARG A 2 -17.64 -19.07 -46.99
CA ARG A 2 -18.40 -19.23 -45.74
C ARG A 2 -17.55 -19.45 -44.46
N CYS A 3 -16.45 -20.20 -44.54
CA CYS A 3 -15.57 -20.41 -43.38
C CYS A 3 -14.76 -19.17 -42.97
N ALA A 4 -14.41 -18.30 -43.93
CA ALA A 4 -13.66 -17.07 -43.64
C ALA A 4 -14.51 -16.05 -42.89
N VAL A 5 -15.80 -15.93 -43.24
CA VAL A 5 -16.74 -15.06 -42.55
C VAL A 5 -16.97 -15.52 -41.11
N ALA A 6 -17.13 -16.83 -40.88
CA ALA A 6 -17.32 -17.40 -39.54
C ALA A 6 -16.09 -17.23 -38.63
N LEU A 7 -14.88 -17.32 -39.20
CA LEU A 7 -13.63 -17.09 -38.46
C LEU A 7 -13.49 -15.61 -38.07
N VAL A 8 -13.78 -14.69 -39.01
CA VAL A 8 -13.73 -13.24 -38.75
C VAL A 8 -14.78 -12.84 -37.71
N THR A 9 -16.00 -13.38 -37.76
CA THR A 9 -17.01 -13.09 -36.73
C THR A 9 -16.63 -13.65 -35.37
N MET A 10 -16.00 -14.82 -35.28
CA MET A 10 -15.46 -15.35 -34.02
C MET A 10 -14.35 -14.46 -33.45
N ILE A 11 -13.41 -14.01 -34.29
CA ILE A 11 -12.31 -13.12 -33.88
C ILE A 11 -12.86 -11.77 -33.41
N VAL A 12 -13.83 -11.19 -34.13
CA VAL A 12 -14.47 -9.93 -33.76
C VAL A 12 -15.28 -10.07 -32.46
N ALA A 13 -16.05 -11.16 -32.30
CA ALA A 13 -16.79 -11.42 -31.07
C ALA A 13 -15.84 -11.63 -29.88
N TRP A 14 -14.73 -12.34 -30.09
CA TRP A 14 -13.70 -12.52 -29.06
C TRP A 14 -13.00 -11.20 -28.71
N ALA A 15 -12.66 -10.37 -29.71
CA ALA A 15 -12.07 -9.05 -29.49
C ALA A 15 -13.02 -8.10 -28.72
N ILE A 16 -14.32 -8.16 -28.99
CA ILE A 16 -15.35 -7.38 -28.25
C ILE A 16 -15.47 -7.87 -26.80
N LEU A 17 -15.36 -9.18 -26.55
CA LEU A 17 -15.41 -9.74 -25.19
C LEU A 17 -14.14 -9.43 -24.38
N VAL A 18 -12.98 -9.33 -25.02
CA VAL A 18 -11.70 -8.99 -24.36
C VAL A 18 -11.64 -7.50 -23.95
N GLN A 19 -12.51 -6.63 -24.49
CA GLN A 19 -12.58 -5.20 -24.14
C GLN A 19 -13.29 -4.91 -22.80
N ALA A 20 -13.74 -5.94 -22.07
CA ALA A 20 -14.46 -5.76 -20.80
C ALA A 20 -13.55 -5.59 -19.58
N GLN A 21 -12.25 -5.84 -19.71
CA GLN A 21 -11.27 -5.64 -18.65
C GLN A 21 -10.34 -4.52 -19.06
N CYS A 22 -10.09 -3.59 -18.14
CA CYS A 22 -9.17 -2.49 -18.36
C CYS A 22 -7.83 -2.83 -17.71
N PRO A 23 -6.93 -3.54 -18.42
CA PRO A 23 -5.62 -3.80 -17.86
C PRO A 23 -4.86 -2.48 -17.74
N GLU A 24 -4.66 -2.01 -16.51
CA GLU A 24 -3.66 -0.98 -16.28
C GLU A 24 -2.29 -1.68 -16.29
N PRO A 25 -1.33 -1.28 -17.14
CA PRO A 25 -0.03 -1.95 -17.20
C PRO A 25 0.70 -2.02 -15.84
N LEU A 26 0.36 -1.10 -14.92
CA LEU A 26 0.91 -1.05 -13.57
C LEU A 26 0.24 -2.00 -12.59
N ASP A 27 -0.94 -2.57 -12.90
CA ASP A 27 -1.63 -3.56 -12.05
C ASP A 27 -0.73 -4.78 -11.81
N ALA A 28 0.03 -5.21 -12.82
CA ALA A 28 0.97 -6.33 -12.71
C ALA A 28 2.09 -6.09 -11.69
N LYS A 29 2.36 -4.83 -11.33
CA LYS A 29 3.36 -4.43 -10.34
C LYS A 29 2.72 -3.76 -9.11
N ALA A 30 1.45 -4.04 -8.85
CA ALA A 30 0.71 -3.50 -7.72
C ALA A 30 -0.03 -4.59 -6.95
N CYS A 31 -0.43 -4.23 -5.73
CA CYS A 31 -1.36 -4.96 -4.90
C CYS A 31 -2.34 -3.92 -4.33
N GLU A 32 -3.62 -4.17 -4.55
CA GLU A 32 -4.72 -3.32 -4.10
C GLU A 32 -5.60 -4.12 -3.15
N VAL A 33 -6.00 -3.49 -2.07
CA VAL A 33 -6.81 -4.12 -1.03
C VAL A 33 -7.94 -3.20 -0.66
N ILE A 34 -9.15 -3.72 -0.76
CA ILE A 34 -10.33 -3.10 -0.15
C ILE A 34 -10.44 -3.67 1.25
N LEU A 35 -10.30 -2.82 2.26
CA LEU A 35 -10.39 -3.21 3.67
C LEU A 35 -11.86 -3.43 4.04
N SER A 36 -12.48 -4.48 3.49
CA SER A 36 -13.90 -4.83 3.64
C SER A 36 -14.24 -5.54 4.96
N ILE A 37 -13.41 -5.36 5.98
CA ILE A 37 -13.63 -5.87 7.33
C ILE A 37 -14.64 -4.97 8.07
N PRO A 38 -15.51 -5.52 8.92
CA PRO A 38 -16.39 -4.71 9.77
C PRO A 38 -15.63 -3.71 10.63
N GLY A 39 -15.97 -2.42 10.50
CA GLY A 39 -15.38 -1.35 11.31
C GLY A 39 -14.16 -0.68 10.69
N ALA A 40 -13.65 -1.18 9.56
CA ALA A 40 -12.57 -0.54 8.82
C ALA A 40 -12.95 0.88 8.36
N ARG A 41 -12.09 1.87 8.64
CA ARG A 41 -12.33 3.29 8.30
C ARG A 41 -11.05 4.00 7.88
N LEU A 42 -11.20 5.00 7.02
CA LEU A 42 -10.15 5.92 6.60
C LEU A 42 -10.45 7.32 7.15
N ASP A 43 -9.54 7.85 7.96
CA ASP A 43 -9.60 9.21 8.48
C ASP A 43 -8.87 10.15 7.50
N THR A 44 -9.62 10.72 6.57
CA THR A 44 -9.08 11.61 5.54
C THR A 44 -8.57 12.94 6.11
N LEU A 45 -9.10 13.39 7.25
CA LEU A 45 -8.61 14.60 7.93
C LEU A 45 -7.19 14.39 8.47
N LYS A 46 -6.94 13.26 9.13
CA LYS A 46 -5.58 12.92 9.56
C LYS A 46 -4.65 12.65 8.38
N LEU A 47 -5.15 12.00 7.34
CA LEU A 47 -4.36 11.70 6.15
C LEU A 47 -3.90 12.98 5.43
N THR A 48 -4.81 13.94 5.22
CA THR A 48 -4.50 15.22 4.55
C THR A 48 -3.66 16.17 5.40
N ALA A 49 -3.61 15.97 6.72
CA ALA A 49 -2.70 16.69 7.61
C ALA A 49 -1.23 16.28 7.44
N VAL A 50 -0.94 15.16 6.76
CA VAL A 50 0.42 14.70 6.48
C VAL A 50 1.00 15.48 5.30
N ALA A 51 2.09 16.21 5.54
CA ALA A 51 2.71 17.11 4.56
C ALA A 51 3.17 16.42 3.26
N GLN A 52 3.42 15.11 3.30
CA GLN A 52 3.85 14.30 2.16
C GLN A 52 2.68 13.62 1.43
N VAL A 53 1.44 13.76 1.89
CA VAL A 53 0.31 13.20 1.16
C VAL A 53 -0.19 14.22 0.14
N ARG A 54 -0.50 13.77 -1.08
CA ARG A 54 -1.07 14.59 -2.16
C ARG A 54 -2.39 14.00 -2.59
N GLU A 55 -3.41 14.84 -2.78
CA GLU A 55 -4.64 14.43 -3.45
C GLU A 55 -4.41 14.48 -4.96
N THR A 56 -4.39 13.31 -5.61
CA THR A 56 -4.10 13.17 -7.06
C THR A 56 -5.35 13.20 -7.92
N ALA A 57 -6.50 12.90 -7.31
CA ALA A 57 -7.85 13.04 -7.87
C ALA A 57 -8.83 13.21 -6.70
N PRO A 58 -10.07 13.69 -6.91
CA PRO A 58 -11.03 13.88 -5.82
C PRO A 58 -11.21 12.61 -4.97
N GLY A 59 -10.81 12.67 -3.70
CA GLY A 59 -10.87 11.56 -2.75
C GLY A 59 -9.81 10.46 -2.95
N VAL A 60 -8.77 10.70 -3.77
CA VAL A 60 -7.64 9.80 -3.99
C VAL A 60 -6.37 10.46 -3.51
N TYR A 61 -5.75 9.85 -2.52
CA TYR A 61 -4.56 10.37 -1.84
C TYR A 61 -3.37 9.47 -2.13
N ALA A 62 -2.21 10.05 -2.45
CA ALA A 62 -1.03 9.28 -2.76
C ALA A 62 0.26 9.91 -2.21
N TYR A 63 1.27 9.06 -1.98
CA TYR A 63 2.63 9.44 -1.59
C TYR A 63 3.62 8.33 -1.99
N ARG A 64 4.92 8.62 -1.96
CA ARG A 64 5.99 7.60 -2.11
C ARG A 64 6.35 7.00 -0.76
N SER A 65 6.47 5.69 -0.68
CA SER A 65 6.82 5.01 0.57
C SER A 65 8.25 5.32 0.97
N GLY A 66 8.45 5.79 2.20
CA GLY A 66 9.80 5.92 2.77
C GLY A 66 10.40 4.60 3.27
N PHE A 67 9.68 3.47 3.21
CA PHE A 67 10.21 2.15 3.55
C PHE A 67 10.84 1.43 2.35
N ASP A 68 10.42 1.80 1.15
CA ASP A 68 11.05 1.43 -0.12
C ASP A 68 10.56 2.42 -1.17
N GLU A 69 11.45 3.34 -1.56
CA GLU A 69 11.05 4.39 -2.48
C GLU A 69 10.60 3.83 -3.82
N ARG A 70 10.88 2.59 -4.22
CA ARG A 70 10.34 2.04 -5.48
C ARG A 70 8.81 1.96 -5.53
N PHE A 71 8.12 2.19 -4.40
CA PHE A 71 6.67 2.10 -4.30
C PHE A 71 5.99 3.43 -3.99
N ALA A 72 4.83 3.63 -4.59
CA ALA A 72 3.83 4.58 -4.17
C ALA A 72 2.72 3.87 -3.38
N VAL A 73 2.13 4.59 -2.44
CA VAL A 73 0.95 4.18 -1.68
C VAL A 73 -0.20 5.09 -2.09
N ILE A 74 -1.31 4.50 -2.50
CA ILE A 74 -2.54 5.18 -2.90
C ILE A 74 -3.64 4.75 -1.92
N LEU A 75 -4.40 5.73 -1.44
CA LEU A 75 -5.47 5.58 -0.47
C LEU A 75 -6.73 6.26 -1.00
N SER A 76 -7.86 5.58 -0.90
CA SER A 76 -9.16 6.12 -1.31
C SER A 76 -10.30 5.49 -0.51
N LEU A 77 -11.52 5.95 -0.77
CA LEU A 77 -12.75 5.27 -0.36
C LEU A 77 -13.47 4.76 -1.60
N GLU A 78 -13.79 3.47 -1.62
CA GLU A 78 -14.53 2.87 -2.74
C GLU A 78 -15.76 2.13 -2.28
N ALA A 79 -16.83 2.24 -3.07
CA ALA A 79 -18.04 1.48 -2.85
C ALA A 79 -17.88 0.05 -3.37
N LEU A 80 -18.16 -0.94 -2.52
CA LEU A 80 -18.32 -2.32 -2.95
C LEU A 80 -19.79 -2.55 -3.36
N PRO A 81 -20.10 -2.78 -4.66
CA PRO A 81 -21.48 -2.83 -5.15
C PRO A 81 -22.36 -3.82 -4.39
N ALA A 82 -21.86 -5.02 -4.10
CA ALA A 82 -22.58 -6.07 -3.39
C ALA A 82 -23.03 -5.68 -1.97
N THR A 83 -22.39 -4.68 -1.36
CA THR A 83 -22.66 -4.25 0.01
C THR A 83 -23.36 -2.90 0.12
N GLY A 84 -23.28 -2.07 -0.93
CA GLY A 84 -23.71 -0.67 -0.91
C GLY A 84 -22.92 0.23 0.06
N LYS A 85 -21.82 -0.25 0.63
CA LYS A 85 -20.98 0.48 1.59
C LYS A 85 -19.66 0.91 0.96
N GLN A 86 -19.12 2.02 1.46
CA GLN A 86 -17.77 2.47 1.15
C GLN A 86 -16.77 1.88 2.13
N TYR A 87 -15.60 1.49 1.61
CA TYR A 87 -14.50 0.95 2.38
C TYR A 87 -13.20 1.67 2.07
N PRO A 88 -12.26 1.73 3.02
CA PRO A 88 -10.90 2.14 2.75
C PRO A 88 -10.26 1.22 1.71
N VAL A 89 -9.59 1.81 0.74
CA VAL A 89 -8.74 1.10 -0.21
C VAL A 89 -7.31 1.53 0.01
N ILE A 90 -6.41 0.56 0.02
CA ILE A 90 -4.97 0.78 -0.04
C ILE A 90 -4.41 0.05 -1.26
N ARG A 91 -3.68 0.78 -2.10
CA ARG A 91 -2.94 0.23 -3.23
C ARG A 91 -1.46 0.56 -3.05
N VAL A 92 -0.64 -0.48 -3.02
CA VAL A 92 0.82 -0.37 -3.06
C VAL A 92 1.25 -0.70 -4.46
N GLN A 93 1.92 0.24 -5.12
CA GLN A 93 2.25 0.14 -6.54
C GLN A 93 3.70 0.50 -6.76
N ALA A 94 4.43 -0.35 -7.47
CA ALA A 94 5.75 0.02 -7.93
C ALA A 94 5.64 1.12 -9.00
N VAL A 95 6.52 2.12 -8.91
CA VAL A 95 6.55 3.21 -9.88
C VAL A 95 7.07 2.73 -11.25
N PRO A 96 6.76 3.43 -12.36
CA PRO A 96 7.06 2.94 -13.71
C PRO A 96 8.53 2.53 -13.92
N GLU A 97 9.47 3.30 -13.39
CA GLU A 97 10.92 3.05 -13.49
C GLU A 97 11.46 1.98 -12.52
N ALA A 98 10.64 1.47 -11.60
CA ALA A 98 11.09 0.47 -10.63
C ALA A 98 11.40 -0.88 -11.31
N GLN A 99 12.59 -1.40 -11.01
CA GLN A 99 13.09 -2.69 -11.48
C GLN A 99 13.32 -3.64 -10.30
N GLY A 100 13.29 -4.95 -10.60
CA GLY A 100 13.60 -6.00 -9.62
C GLY A 100 12.65 -6.02 -8.42
N VAL A 101 11.40 -5.60 -8.59
CA VAL A 101 10.37 -5.67 -7.55
C VAL A 101 9.84 -7.09 -7.45
N THR A 102 9.75 -7.60 -6.22
CA THR A 102 9.35 -8.97 -5.91
C THR A 102 8.10 -9.02 -5.03
N ASP A 103 7.48 -10.20 -4.90
CA ASP A 103 6.38 -10.41 -3.96
C ASP A 103 6.81 -10.15 -2.50
N SER A 104 8.05 -10.47 -2.13
CA SER A 104 8.58 -10.14 -0.81
C SER A 104 8.67 -8.63 -0.57
N ASP A 105 8.99 -7.86 -1.60
CA ASP A 105 9.06 -6.39 -1.47
C ASP A 105 7.68 -5.81 -1.22
N ILE A 106 6.67 -6.20 -2.01
CA ILE A 106 5.33 -5.66 -1.87
C ILE A 106 4.67 -6.09 -0.55
N LYS A 107 4.87 -7.33 -0.10
CA LYS A 107 4.42 -7.79 1.23
C LYS A 107 5.03 -6.94 2.35
N ARG A 108 6.35 -6.73 2.30
CA ARG A 108 7.06 -5.93 3.30
C ARG A 108 6.55 -4.49 3.32
N VAL A 109 6.46 -3.84 2.16
CA VAL A 109 6.01 -2.44 2.07
C VAL A 109 4.56 -2.30 2.50
N LEU A 110 3.68 -3.18 2.05
CA LEU A 110 2.27 -3.19 2.44
C LEU A 110 2.10 -3.35 3.95
N GLY A 111 2.83 -4.28 4.58
CA GLY A 111 2.81 -4.48 6.02
C GLY A 111 3.26 -3.23 6.78
N LEU A 112 4.43 -2.69 6.43
CA LEU A 112 4.99 -1.50 7.09
C LEU A 112 4.10 -0.25 6.92
N GLU A 113 3.50 -0.06 5.74
CA GLU A 113 2.58 1.05 5.50
C GLU A 113 1.25 0.85 6.23
N LEU A 114 0.70 -0.36 6.28
CA LEU A 114 -0.48 -0.65 7.09
C LEU A 114 -0.19 -0.36 8.57
N ASP A 115 0.93 -0.81 9.11
CA ASP A 115 1.32 -0.56 10.51
C ASP A 115 1.44 0.94 10.79
N ARG A 116 2.10 1.70 9.89
CA ARG A 116 2.21 3.16 9.99
C ARG A 116 0.84 3.82 9.99
N LEU A 117 -0.02 3.47 9.03
CA LEU A 117 -1.34 4.08 8.86
C LEU A 117 -2.27 3.74 10.03
N THR A 118 -2.22 2.51 10.54
CA THR A 118 -2.99 2.12 11.72
C THR A 118 -2.44 2.74 13.00
N GLY A 119 -1.12 2.78 13.17
CA GLY A 119 -0.46 3.38 14.34
C GLY A 119 -0.72 4.88 14.46
N LYS A 120 -0.90 5.58 13.33
CA LYS A 120 -1.31 6.99 13.29
C LYS A 120 -2.83 7.17 13.38
N GLY A 121 -3.59 6.08 13.41
CA GLY A 121 -5.05 6.09 13.42
C GLY A 121 -5.68 6.71 12.17
N ILE A 122 -4.95 6.67 11.04
CA ILE A 122 -5.43 7.04 9.71
C ILE A 122 -6.31 5.92 9.15
N ILE A 123 -5.84 4.67 9.27
CA ILE A 123 -6.67 3.48 9.08
C ILE A 123 -7.08 2.97 10.46
N GLN A 124 -8.36 2.64 10.63
CA GLN A 124 -8.91 2.15 11.89
C GLN A 124 -9.70 0.87 11.65
N GLY A 125 -9.92 0.08 12.70
CA GLY A 125 -10.79 -1.10 12.64
C GLY A 125 -10.20 -2.29 11.89
N VAL A 126 -8.87 -2.38 11.79
CA VAL A 126 -8.14 -3.56 11.27
C VAL A 126 -7.22 -4.06 12.37
N SER A 127 -7.40 -5.30 12.81
CA SER A 127 -6.59 -5.93 13.86
C SER A 127 -5.19 -6.31 13.36
N GLU A 128 -4.29 -6.63 14.29
CA GLU A 128 -2.95 -7.15 13.96
C GLU A 128 -3.04 -8.49 13.22
N GLU A 129 -3.93 -9.38 13.67
CA GLU A 129 -4.17 -10.68 13.05
C GLU A 129 -4.69 -10.52 11.62
N GLU A 130 -5.63 -9.59 11.42
CA GLU A 130 -6.20 -9.29 10.10
C GLU A 130 -5.16 -8.70 9.14
N ARG A 131 -4.30 -7.78 9.63
CA ARG A 131 -3.16 -7.25 8.87
C ARG A 131 -2.16 -8.34 8.50
N SER A 132 -1.78 -9.17 9.45
CA SER A 132 -0.85 -10.29 9.23
C SER A 132 -1.40 -11.26 8.18
N ALA A 133 -2.68 -11.60 8.25
CA ALA A 133 -3.35 -12.45 7.27
C ALA A 133 -3.42 -11.80 5.87
N LEU A 134 -3.69 -10.48 5.80
CA LEU A 134 -3.69 -9.71 4.55
C LEU A 134 -2.32 -9.78 3.87
N VAL A 135 -1.26 -9.44 4.62
CA VAL A 135 0.11 -9.40 4.12
C VAL A 135 0.58 -10.79 3.68
N ALA A 136 0.15 -11.85 4.36
CA ALA A 136 0.48 -13.21 3.95
C ALA A 136 -0.06 -13.56 2.55
N THR A 137 -1.26 -13.07 2.21
CA THR A 137 -1.94 -13.32 0.92
C THR A 137 -1.47 -12.39 -0.21
N ALA A 138 -1.03 -11.17 0.12
CA ALA A 138 -0.65 -10.15 -0.87
C ALA A 138 0.48 -10.60 -1.80
N HIS A 139 0.40 -10.27 -3.09
CA HIS A 139 1.47 -10.49 -4.08
C HIS A 139 1.25 -9.57 -5.28
N LEU A 140 2.25 -9.47 -6.15
CA LEU A 140 2.17 -8.63 -7.35
C LEU A 140 1.07 -9.12 -8.30
N GLY A 141 0.34 -8.18 -8.90
CA GLY A 141 -0.76 -8.50 -9.81
C GLY A 141 -2.10 -8.72 -9.13
N LEU A 142 -2.18 -8.58 -7.81
CA LEU A 142 -3.45 -8.49 -7.06
C LEU A 142 -3.95 -7.05 -6.99
N ALA A 143 -4.03 -6.38 -8.13
CA ALA A 143 -4.56 -5.03 -8.25
C ALA A 143 -5.56 -4.92 -9.40
N GLY A 144 -6.31 -3.83 -9.40
CA GLY A 144 -7.36 -3.61 -10.40
C GLY A 144 -8.67 -4.29 -10.00
N TRP A 145 -9.69 -4.04 -10.81
CA TRP A 145 -11.08 -4.22 -10.41
C TRP A 145 -11.43 -5.65 -9.99
N ASP A 146 -10.90 -6.64 -10.70
CA ASP A 146 -11.24 -8.05 -10.49
C ASP A 146 -10.30 -8.76 -9.50
N ARG A 147 -9.03 -8.33 -9.40
CA ARG A 147 -7.98 -9.09 -8.69
C ARG A 147 -7.59 -8.51 -7.34
N ARG A 148 -7.99 -7.27 -7.03
CA ARG A 148 -7.81 -6.67 -5.70
C ARG A 148 -8.33 -7.56 -4.59
N LEU A 149 -7.68 -7.51 -3.44
CA LEU A 149 -8.05 -8.30 -2.29
C LEU A 149 -9.27 -7.71 -1.58
N VAL A 150 -10.17 -8.59 -1.17
CA VAL A 150 -11.30 -8.29 -0.28
C VAL A 150 -11.33 -9.29 0.85
N PHE A 151 -11.86 -8.88 2.00
CA PHE A 151 -12.17 -9.78 3.10
C PHE A 151 -13.57 -10.35 2.91
N ASP A 152 -13.65 -11.67 2.71
CA ASP A 152 -14.91 -12.38 2.50
C ASP A 152 -14.85 -13.80 3.09
N GLY A 153 -15.91 -14.19 3.80
CA GLY A 153 -16.00 -15.48 4.47
C GLY A 153 -14.88 -15.74 5.49
N GLY A 154 -14.37 -14.70 6.15
CA GLY A 154 -13.32 -14.81 7.17
C GLY A 154 -11.88 -14.88 6.62
N ALA A 155 -11.68 -14.65 5.33
CA ALA A 155 -10.36 -14.68 4.71
C ALA A 155 -10.19 -13.60 3.63
N TRP A 156 -8.94 -13.20 3.40
CA TRP A 156 -8.55 -12.37 2.26
C TRP A 156 -8.50 -13.19 0.99
N ARG A 157 -9.17 -12.72 -0.06
CA ARG A 157 -9.22 -13.38 -1.37
C ARG A 157 -9.34 -12.37 -2.50
N PRO A 158 -8.93 -12.72 -3.73
CA PRO A 158 -9.21 -11.91 -4.92
C PRO A 158 -10.71 -11.62 -5.06
N PHE A 159 -11.07 -10.41 -5.50
CA PHE A 159 -12.45 -9.98 -5.60
C PHE A 159 -13.30 -10.88 -6.51
N ASN A 160 -12.75 -11.31 -7.65
CA ASN A 160 -13.37 -12.24 -8.59
C ASN A 160 -13.58 -13.67 -8.05
N GLU A 161 -12.95 -14.01 -6.93
CA GLU A 161 -13.12 -15.29 -6.22
C GLU A 161 -13.99 -15.15 -4.96
N SER A 162 -14.54 -13.96 -4.72
CA SER A 162 -15.39 -13.66 -3.57
C SER A 162 -16.87 -13.76 -3.89
N SER A 163 -17.67 -14.03 -2.85
CA SER A 163 -19.14 -13.93 -2.90
C SER A 163 -19.63 -12.49 -3.13
N LEU A 164 -18.74 -11.51 -2.96
CA LEU A 164 -18.99 -10.09 -3.19
C LEU A 164 -18.81 -9.68 -4.65
N TYR A 165 -18.33 -10.60 -5.51
CA TYR A 165 -17.98 -10.27 -6.89
C TYR A 165 -19.20 -9.75 -7.66
N THR A 166 -19.04 -8.56 -8.23
CA THR A 166 -19.98 -8.01 -9.20
C THR A 166 -19.16 -7.51 -10.38
N PRO A 167 -19.31 -8.10 -11.58
CA PRO A 167 -18.59 -7.65 -12.77
C PRO A 167 -18.85 -6.17 -13.01
N GLN A 168 -17.80 -5.36 -12.95
CA GLN A 168 -17.90 -3.94 -13.28
C GLN A 168 -17.76 -3.77 -14.80
N ARG A 169 -18.61 -2.93 -15.39
CA ARG A 169 -18.61 -2.68 -16.84
C ARG A 169 -18.06 -1.29 -17.16
N GLY A 170 -17.01 -1.26 -17.98
CA GLY A 170 -16.50 -0.05 -18.64
C GLY A 170 -15.36 0.66 -17.91
N CYS A 171 -14.42 1.21 -18.67
CA CYS A 171 -13.39 2.13 -18.18
C CYS A 171 -13.90 3.58 -18.24
N LEU A 172 -13.87 4.29 -17.12
CA LEU A 172 -14.19 5.73 -17.10
C LEU A 172 -13.05 6.62 -16.58
N VAL A 173 -11.91 6.07 -16.18
CA VAL A 173 -10.85 6.84 -15.54
C VAL A 173 -9.52 6.59 -16.23
N GLN A 174 -8.83 7.67 -16.59
CA GLN A 174 -7.42 7.60 -17.00
C GLN A 174 -6.57 7.48 -15.73
N PRO A 175 -5.67 6.50 -15.63
CA PRO A 175 -4.80 6.38 -14.47
C PRO A 175 -3.89 7.60 -14.38
N VAL A 176 -3.74 8.13 -13.16
CA VAL A 176 -2.67 9.08 -12.84
C VAL A 176 -1.36 8.29 -12.92
N THR A 177 -0.47 8.62 -13.85
CA THR A 177 0.73 7.79 -14.11
C THR A 177 2.01 8.32 -13.50
N ASP A 178 2.03 9.58 -13.04
CA ASP A 178 3.24 10.19 -12.48
C ASP A 178 3.36 9.97 -10.97
N TYR A 179 3.39 8.71 -10.56
CA TYR A 179 3.71 8.34 -9.18
C TYR A 179 5.16 8.67 -8.82
N SER A 180 5.99 8.99 -9.82
CA SER A 180 7.42 9.25 -9.65
C SER A 180 7.71 10.62 -9.07
N SER A 181 6.85 11.61 -9.33
CA SER A 181 6.97 12.96 -8.76
C SER A 181 6.34 13.13 -7.37
N LEU A 182 5.68 12.09 -6.84
CA LEU A 182 5.05 12.16 -5.53
C LEU A 182 6.09 12.33 -4.41
N PRO A 183 5.82 13.17 -3.40
CA PRO A 183 6.68 13.30 -2.23
C PRO A 183 6.82 11.98 -1.45
N VAL A 184 8.02 11.72 -0.95
CA VAL A 184 8.32 10.56 -0.10
C VAL A 184 7.92 10.85 1.33
N TRP A 185 7.05 10.02 1.92
CA TRP A 185 6.79 10.03 3.35
C TRP A 185 7.90 9.25 4.08
N PRO A 186 8.86 9.93 4.74
CA PRO A 186 10.02 9.26 5.33
C PRO A 186 9.61 8.19 6.34
N ALA A 187 10.32 7.06 6.34
CA ALA A 187 10.22 6.11 7.43
C ALA A 187 10.70 6.78 8.73
N GLU A 188 9.90 6.68 9.78
CA GLU A 188 10.37 7.09 11.10
C GLU A 188 11.54 6.19 11.49
N PRO A 189 12.64 6.75 12.02
CA PRO A 189 13.73 5.93 12.53
C PRO A 189 13.16 5.03 13.61
N ALA A 190 13.43 3.73 13.52
CA ALA A 190 12.97 2.76 14.51
C ALA A 190 13.32 3.28 15.90
N ALA A 191 12.31 3.46 16.75
CA ALA A 191 12.46 3.87 18.14
C ALA A 191 13.32 2.81 18.86
N GLY A 192 14.64 3.00 18.87
CA GLY A 192 15.60 1.98 19.30
C GLY A 192 17.06 2.28 18.98
N SER A 193 17.37 3.12 17.99
CA SER A 193 18.75 3.57 17.75
C SER A 193 19.15 4.77 18.63
N LEU A 194 18.99 4.64 19.96
CA LEU A 194 19.66 5.52 20.93
C LEU A 194 21.07 5.00 21.25
N ALA A 195 21.81 4.52 20.25
CA ALA A 195 23.21 4.21 20.43
C ALA A 195 24.06 5.50 20.61
N PHE A 196 23.55 6.69 20.24
CA PHE A 196 24.38 7.89 20.19
C PHE A 196 24.49 8.77 21.46
N PRO A 197 23.54 8.83 22.44
CA PRO A 197 23.79 9.62 23.65
C PRO A 197 24.38 8.82 24.82
N VAL A 198 24.32 7.48 24.84
CA VAL A 198 24.84 6.68 25.97
C VAL A 198 26.37 6.65 25.98
N PHE A 199 27.02 6.50 24.81
CA PHE A 199 28.48 6.49 24.75
C PHE A 199 29.11 7.85 25.11
N ALA A 200 28.46 8.96 24.75
CA ALA A 200 28.90 10.30 25.14
C ALA A 200 28.81 10.51 26.66
N ALA A 201 27.71 10.07 27.29
CA ALA A 201 27.54 10.16 28.74
C ALA A 201 28.58 9.33 29.51
N CYS A 202 28.86 8.09 29.07
CA CYS A 202 29.90 7.25 29.68
C CYS A 202 31.32 7.83 29.53
N ALA A 203 31.65 8.45 28.39
CA ALA A 203 32.94 9.08 28.17
C ALA A 203 33.15 10.30 29.09
N VAL A 204 32.12 11.11 29.31
CA VAL A 204 32.20 12.27 30.23
C VAL A 204 32.35 11.82 31.68
N VAL A 205 31.61 10.80 32.11
CA VAL A 205 31.71 10.28 33.49
C VAL A 205 33.10 9.67 33.74
N THR A 206 33.63 8.88 32.80
CA THR A 206 34.98 8.29 32.95
C THR A 206 36.08 9.35 32.98
N ALA A 207 35.98 10.39 32.14
CA ALA A 207 36.91 11.52 32.16
C ALA A 207 36.88 12.30 33.49
N LEU A 208 35.68 12.55 34.04
CA LEU A 208 35.52 13.25 35.33
C LEU A 208 36.04 12.43 36.51
N VAL A 209 35.82 11.10 36.50
CA VAL A 209 36.37 10.21 37.53
C VAL A 209 37.90 10.13 37.43
N ALA A 210 38.45 9.97 36.23
CA ALA A 210 39.90 9.95 36.01
C ALA A 210 40.55 11.27 36.47
N TRP A 211 39.94 12.42 36.16
CA TRP A 211 40.45 13.72 36.60
C TRP A 211 40.43 13.85 38.12
N ARG A 212 39.35 13.46 38.80
CA ARG A 212 39.26 13.49 40.27
C ARG A 212 40.29 12.58 40.93
N LEU A 213 40.56 11.40 40.38
CA LEU A 213 41.58 10.49 40.89
C LEU A 213 42.99 11.04 40.72
N LEU A 214 43.28 11.69 39.59
CA LEU A 214 44.57 12.35 39.34
C LEU A 214 44.78 13.58 40.23
N ALA A 215 43.72 14.36 40.48
CA ALA A 215 43.80 15.55 41.35
C ALA A 215 44.13 15.19 42.81
N ARG A 216 43.61 14.06 43.33
CA ARG A 216 43.88 13.59 44.70
C ARG A 216 45.28 13.02 44.93
N ARG A 217 46.03 12.66 43.88
CA ARG A 217 47.41 12.15 44.01
C ARG A 217 48.46 13.26 44.12
N LYS A 218 48.09 14.52 43.86
CA LYS A 218 49.01 15.67 43.87
C LYS A 218 48.87 16.57 45.11
N SER A 219 47.98 16.22 46.05
CA SER A 219 47.85 16.81 47.38
C SER A 219 48.41 15.85 48.42
#